data_AF-A0A2G4FSP9-F1
#
_entry.id   AF-A0A2G4FSP9-F1
#
_cell.length_a   1.000
_cell.length_b   1.000
_cell.length_c   1.000
_cell.angle_alpha   90.00
_cell.angle_beta   90.00
_cell.angle_gamma   90.00
#
_symmetry.space_group_name_H-M   'P 1'
#
loop_
_entity.id
_entity.type
_entity.pdbx_description
1 polymer ?
#
loop_
_entity_poly.entity_id
_entity_poly.type
_entity_poly.pdbx_seq_one_letter_code
_entity_poly.pdbx_strand_id
1 'polypeptide(L)'
;MQVYLAADDRDLLNRLTAETGLSKAEILRRGVRSFAKEQQSASPMLQFLESLSGLEAPEGTAIDHDAVLAESYVSSRSRRR
;
A
#
# COMPACT_ATOMS: atom_id res chain seq x y z
N MET A 1 0.46 -6.68 -24.59
CA MET A 1 0.36 -7.64 -23.47
C MET A 1 -0.65 -8.69 -23.84
N GLN A 2 -0.22 -9.95 -23.91
CA GLN A 2 -1.07 -11.11 -24.20
C GLN A 2 -1.24 -11.90 -22.91
N VAL A 3 -2.48 -12.30 -22.59
CA VAL A 3 -2.81 -13.01 -21.35
C VAL A 3 -3.56 -14.28 -21.71
N TYR A 4 -3.14 -15.39 -21.14
CA TYR A 4 -3.84 -16.66 -21.28
C TYR A 4 -4.91 -16.77 -20.20
N LEU A 5 -6.13 -17.10 -20.61
CA LEU A 5 -7.28 -17.25 -19.72
C LEU A 5 -7.80 -18.68 -19.85
N ALA A 6 -8.23 -19.27 -18.73
CA ALA A 6 -8.92 -20.54 -18.72
C ALA A 6 -10.24 -20.45 -19.52
N ALA A 7 -10.78 -21.59 -19.93
CA ALA A 7 -12.02 -21.62 -20.72
C ALA A 7 -13.16 -20.88 -20.00
N ASP A 8 -13.35 -21.18 -18.72
CA ASP A 8 -14.40 -20.62 -17.87
C ASP A 8 -14.24 -19.09 -17.68
N ASP A 9 -13.01 -18.61 -17.51
CA ASP A 9 -12.73 -17.18 -17.38
C ASP A 9 -13.07 -16.41 -18.66
N ARG A 10 -12.83 -17.01 -19.83
CA ARG A 10 -13.21 -16.40 -21.11
C ARG A 10 -14.72 -16.32 -21.25
N ASP A 11 -15.44 -17.36 -20.81
CA ASP A 11 -16.90 -17.41 -20.89
C ASP A 11 -17.52 -16.37 -19.95
N LEU A 12 -16.97 -16.23 -18.74
CA LEU A 12 -17.32 -15.15 -17.83
C LEU A 12 -17.08 -13.77 -18.46
N LEU A 13 -15.90 -13.57 -19.05
CA LEU A 13 -15.54 -12.29 -19.67
C LEU A 13 -16.46 -11.95 -20.86
N ASN A 14 -16.85 -12.95 -21.65
CA ASN A 14 -17.82 -12.80 -22.74
C ASN A 14 -19.19 -12.37 -22.20
N ARG A 15 -19.66 -13.01 -21.12
CA ARG A 15 -20.93 -12.66 -20.48
C ARG A 15 -20.93 -11.23 -19.96
N LEU A 16 -19.87 -10.83 -19.25
CA LEU A 16 -19.74 -9.46 -18.73
C LEU A 16 -19.70 -8.42 -19.85
N THR A 17 -19.06 -8.72 -20.99
CA THR A 17 -19.11 -7.85 -22.17
C THR A 17 -20.52 -7.70 -22.70
N ALA A 18 -21.29 -8.79 -22.78
CA ALA A 18 -22.68 -8.74 -23.23
C ALA A 18 -23.60 -7.95 -22.28
N GLU A 19 -23.40 -8.09 -20.97
CA GLU A 19 -24.22 -7.43 -19.94
C GLU A 19 -23.90 -5.93 -19.80
N THR A 20 -22.62 -5.56 -19.88
CA THR A 20 -22.17 -4.18 -19.60
C THR A 20 -21.97 -3.34 -20.86
N GLY A 21 -21.90 -3.97 -22.04
CA GLY A 21 -21.51 -3.33 -23.29
C GLY A 21 -20.03 -2.90 -23.34
N LEU A 22 -19.24 -3.24 -22.31
CA LEU A 22 -17.83 -2.85 -22.24
C LEU A 22 -16.94 -3.82 -23.01
N SER A 23 -15.86 -3.27 -23.58
CA SER A 23 -14.80 -4.08 -24.17
C SER A 23 -14.14 -4.99 -23.12
N LYS A 24 -13.74 -6.20 -23.53
CA LYS A 24 -12.99 -7.15 -22.67
C LYS A 24 -11.78 -6.49 -21.98
N ALA A 25 -11.06 -5.64 -22.70
CA ALA A 25 -9.91 -4.92 -22.17
C ALA A 25 -10.29 -3.96 -21.03
N GLU A 26 -11.45 -3.30 -21.11
CA GLU A 26 -11.92 -2.41 -20.07
C GLU A 26 -12.36 -3.17 -18.81
N ILE A 27 -13.04 -4.30 -19.00
CA ILE A 27 -13.43 -5.19 -17.90
C ILE A 27 -12.19 -5.68 -17.15
N LEU A 28 -11.17 -6.15 -17.88
CA LEU A 28 -9.89 -6.56 -17.29
C LEU A 28 -9.18 -5.40 -16.59
N ARG A 29 -9.15 -4.19 -17.16
CA ARG A 29 -8.56 -3.01 -16.50
C ARG A 29 -9.26 -2.70 -15.18
N ARG A 30 -10.59 -2.76 -15.13
CA ARG A 30 -11.35 -2.54 -13.90
C ARG A 30 -11.08 -3.62 -12.85
N GLY A 31 -11.05 -4.89 -13.27
CA GLY A 31 -10.69 -6.01 -12.41
C GLY A 31 -9.30 -5.84 -11.80
N VAL A 32 -8.28 -5.57 -12.62
CA VAL A 32 -6.91 -5.33 -12.16
C VAL A 32 -6.82 -4.15 -11.20
N ARG A 33 -7.55 -3.05 -11.45
CA ARG A 33 -7.59 -1.91 -10.53
C ARG A 33 -8.25 -2.25 -9.19
N SER A 34 -9.35 -3.02 -9.19
CA SER A 34 -10.01 -3.45 -7.94
C SER A 34 -9.09 -4.36 -7.14
N PHE A 35 -8.53 -5.37 -7.81
CA PHE A 35 -7.58 -6.30 -7.22
C PHE A 35 -6.36 -5.55 -6.63
N ALA A 36 -5.80 -4.60 -7.37
CA ALA A 36 -4.69 -3.79 -6.85
C ALA A 36 -5.08 -2.99 -5.60
N LYS A 37 -6.30 -2.44 -5.53
CA LYS A 37 -6.78 -1.74 -4.32
C LYS A 37 -6.96 -2.69 -3.14
N GLU A 38 -7.49 -3.88 -3.37
CA GLU A 38 -7.64 -4.92 -2.35
C GLU A 38 -6.27 -5.34 -1.81
N GLN A 39 -5.28 -5.50 -2.69
CA GLN A 39 -3.90 -5.83 -2.29
C GLN A 39 -3.17 -4.65 -1.63
N GLN A 40 -3.47 -3.41 -2.02
CA GLN A 40 -2.93 -2.19 -1.39
C GLN A 40 -3.51 -1.95 0.00
N SER A 41 -4.62 -2.61 0.37
CA SER A 41 -5.09 -2.66 1.77
C SER A 41 -4.20 -3.50 2.69
N ALA A 42 -2.89 -3.59 2.38
CA ALA A 42 -1.87 -3.84 3.38
C ALA A 42 -2.19 -2.97 4.59
N SER A 43 -2.42 -3.63 5.73
CA SER A 43 -2.86 -3.02 6.99
C SER A 43 -2.28 -1.62 7.15
N PRO A 44 -3.07 -0.61 7.59
CA PRO A 44 -2.54 0.73 7.88
C PRO A 44 -1.27 0.69 8.75
N MET A 45 -1.15 -0.33 9.60
CA MET A 45 0.06 -0.60 10.39
C MET A 45 1.27 -1.01 9.53
N LEU A 46 1.10 -1.85 8.52
CA LEU A 46 2.16 -2.25 7.59
C LEU A 46 2.60 -1.09 6.69
N GLN A 47 1.67 -0.28 6.19
CA GLN A 47 2.01 0.94 5.46
C GLN A 47 2.77 1.93 6.35
N PHE A 48 2.36 2.07 7.61
CA PHE A 48 3.08 2.89 8.58
C PHE A 48 4.49 2.35 8.84
N LEU A 49 4.67 1.04 9.07
CA LEU A 49 5.98 0.43 9.25
C LEU A 49 6.88 0.57 8.02
N GLU A 50 6.34 0.44 6.81
CA GLU A 50 7.09 0.69 5.57
C GLU A 50 7.51 2.16 5.45
N SER A 51 6.63 3.10 5.82
CA SER A 51 6.98 4.53 5.88
C SER A 51 8.08 4.84 6.90
N LEU A 52 8.13 4.08 8.01
CA LEU A 52 9.18 4.19 9.02
C LEU A 52 10.50 3.52 8.59
N SER A 53 10.45 2.51 7.70
CA SER A 53 11.65 1.81 7.23
C SER A 53 12.62 2.69 6.43
N GLY A 54 12.15 3.85 5.94
CA GLY A 54 12.99 4.88 5.31
C GLY A 54 13.59 5.90 6.28
N LEU A 55 13.28 5.82 7.58
CA LEU A 55 13.88 6.69 8.59
C LEU A 55 15.12 5.99 9.17
N GLU A 56 16.29 6.51 8.84
CA GLU A 56 17.52 6.14 9.54
C GLU A 56 17.47 6.71 10.96
N ALA A 57 17.22 5.83 11.93
CA ALA A 57 17.43 6.15 13.34
C ALA A 57 18.94 6.04 13.64
N PRO A 58 19.51 6.96 14.45
CA PRO A 58 20.87 6.83 14.92
C PRO A 58 21.12 5.46 15.58
N GLU A 59 22.29 4.89 15.33
CA GLU A 59 22.69 3.61 15.91
C GLU A 59 22.59 3.66 17.45
N GLY A 60 22.03 2.63 18.07
CA GLY A 60 21.85 2.58 19.53
C GLY A 60 20.59 3.28 20.06
N THR A 61 19.78 3.97 19.24
CA THR A 61 18.55 4.67 19.69
C THR A 61 17.59 3.77 20.47
N ALA A 62 17.52 2.47 20.15
CA ALA A 62 16.66 1.53 20.88
C ALA A 62 17.18 1.19 22.29
N ILE A 63 18.51 1.21 22.47
CA ILE A 63 19.19 0.92 23.75
C ILE A 63 19.15 2.17 24.63
N ASP A 64 19.44 3.33 24.04
CA ASP A 64 19.53 4.62 24.73
C ASP A 64 18.22 5.42 24.62
N HIS A 65 17.09 4.73 24.46
CA HIS A 65 15.78 5.32 24.17
C HIS A 65 15.41 6.45 25.12
N ASP A 66 15.63 6.25 26.42
CA ASP A 66 15.27 7.23 27.45
C ASP A 66 16.14 8.49 27.39
N ALA A 67 17.42 8.36 27.03
CA ALA A 67 18.33 9.49 26.86
C ALA A 67 17.96 10.31 25.61
N VAL A 68 17.68 9.64 24.49
CA VAL A 68 17.24 10.27 23.24
C VAL A 68 15.92 11.03 23.44
N LEU A 69 14.96 10.43 24.17
CA LEU A 69 13.71 11.10 24.51
C LEU A 69 13.95 12.34 25.38
N ALA A 70 14.78 12.24 26.42
CA ALA A 70 15.08 13.36 27.30
C ALA A 70 15.66 14.56 26.53
N GLU A 71 16.61 14.35 25.62
CA GLU A 71 17.18 15.40 24.78
C GLU A 71 16.13 16.06 23.87
N SER A 72 15.27 15.26 23.26
CA SER A 72 14.22 15.76 22.36
C SER A 72 13.20 16.67 23.09
N TYR A 73 12.82 16.33 24.33
CA TYR A 73 11.91 17.13 25.13
C TYR A 73 12.55 18.45 25.58
N VAL A 74 13.83 18.44 25.97
CA VAL A 74 14.57 19.66 26.35
C VAL A 74 14.71 20.60 25.15
N SER A 75 15.06 20.07 23.98
CA SER A 75 15.15 20.79 22.70
C SER A 75 13.82 21.48 22.32
N SER A 76 12.69 20.76 22.45
CA SER A 76 11.36 21.31 22.13
C SER A 76 10.95 22.48 23.03
N ARG A 77 11.40 22.48 24.29
CA ARG A 77 11.10 23.51 25.28
C ARG A 77 11.90 24.79 25.02
N SER A 78 13.08 24.67 24.43
CA SER A 78 13.92 25.82 24.03
C SER A 78 13.39 26.56 22.80
N ARG A 79 12.66 25.89 21.89
CA ARG A 79 12.09 26.52 20.68
C ARG A 79 10.77 27.27 20.90
N ARG A 80 10.12 27.07 22.06
CA ARG A 80 8.84 27.72 22.42
C ARG A 80 9.00 28.98 23.27
N ARG A 81 10.24 29.47 23.46
CA ARG A 81 10.55 30.69 24.21
C ARG A 81 11.07 31.79 23.29
#